data_AF-A0A7S1CG93-F1
#
_entry.id   AF-A0A7S1CG93-F1
#
_cell.length_a   1.000
_cell.length_b   1.000
_cell.length_c   1.000
_cell.angle_alpha   90.00
_cell.angle_beta   90.00
_cell.angle_gamma   90.00
#
_symmetry.space_group_name_H-M   'P 1'
#
loop_
_entity.id
_entity.type
_entity.pdbx_description
1 polymer ?
#
loop_
_entity_poly.entity_id
_entity_poly.type
_entity_poly.pdbx_seq_one_letter_code
_entity_poly.pdbx_strand_id
1 'polypeptide(L)'
;GGEGGGEGEAEVKFKVSTERRCERPPATDRVDLYRRKSRWSFVHKHAWAFELTRVLQSKQSFEDAQRSEPQYEVELEWCGQAAAAAELASHRTEGERAAACERFRQSLVAKVFDLVQHSHR
;
A
#
# COMPACT_ATOMS: atom_id res chain seq x y z
N GLY A 1 7.91 36.72 17.56
CA GLY A 1 8.51 35.90 16.50
C GLY A 1 7.61 34.71 16.32
N GLY A 2 6.97 34.58 15.15
CA GLY A 2 6.16 33.41 14.82
C GLY A 2 7.07 32.34 14.23
N GLU A 3 7.07 31.16 14.85
CA GLU A 3 7.74 29.98 14.29
C GLU A 3 6.86 29.42 13.18
N GLY A 4 7.32 29.59 11.95
CA GLY A 4 6.74 28.93 10.78
C GLY A 4 7.00 27.44 10.89
N GLY A 5 5.94 26.66 11.13
CA GLY A 5 5.96 25.22 10.92
C GLY A 5 6.20 24.95 9.45
N GLY A 6 7.38 24.42 9.12
CA GLY A 6 7.71 24.02 7.77
C GLY A 6 6.75 22.94 7.30
N GLU A 7 6.00 23.22 6.25
CA GLU A 7 5.22 22.25 5.49
C GLU A 7 6.20 21.21 4.94
N GLY A 8 6.28 20.06 5.60
CA GLY A 8 7.10 18.94 5.13
C GLY A 8 6.47 18.36 3.86
N GLU A 9 7.12 18.57 2.72
CA GLU A 9 6.71 17.96 1.44
C GLU A 9 6.81 16.43 1.57
N ALA A 10 5.69 15.73 1.41
CA ALA A 10 5.64 14.28 1.54
C ALA A 10 6.20 13.61 0.27
N GLU A 11 7.29 12.86 0.41
CA GLU A 11 7.86 12.08 -0.70
C GLU A 11 6.91 10.92 -1.08
N VAL A 12 6.40 10.92 -2.32
CA VAL A 12 5.53 9.85 -2.84
C VAL A 12 6.35 8.79 -3.56
N LYS A 13 6.17 7.52 -3.19
CA LYS A 13 6.83 6.36 -3.83
C LYS A 13 5.82 5.42 -4.46
N PHE A 14 6.02 5.10 -5.73
CA PHE A 14 5.23 4.09 -6.44
C PHE A 14 5.91 2.74 -6.36
N LYS A 15 5.14 1.71 -5.98
CA LYS A 15 5.65 0.34 -5.87
C LYS A 15 4.66 -0.63 -6.51
N VAL A 16 5.21 -1.54 -7.32
CA VAL A 16 4.52 -2.75 -7.77
C VAL A 16 5.21 -3.94 -7.12
N SER A 17 4.45 -4.83 -6.49
CA SER A 17 4.97 -6.01 -5.83
C SER A 17 4.13 -7.25 -6.09
N THR A 18 4.78 -8.40 -6.07
CA THR A 18 4.12 -9.71 -6.10
C THR A 18 4.18 -10.32 -4.70
N GLU A 19 3.02 -10.59 -4.12
CA GLU A 19 2.92 -11.29 -2.84
C GLU A 19 2.69 -12.78 -3.08
N ARG A 20 3.50 -13.63 -2.45
CA ARG A 20 3.37 -15.09 -2.51
C ARG A 20 3.03 -15.61 -1.14
N ARG A 21 2.09 -16.55 -1.07
CA ARG A 21 1.87 -17.32 0.16
C ARG A 21 3.09 -18.22 0.39
N CYS A 22 3.61 -18.16 1.60
CA CYS A 22 4.69 -19.02 2.06
C CYS A 22 4.18 -19.92 3.17
N GLU A 23 4.81 -21.09 3.31
CA GLU A 23 4.60 -21.94 4.47
C GLU A 23 5.08 -21.24 5.73
N ARG A 24 4.47 -21.58 6.87
CA ARG A 24 4.90 -21.03 8.15
C ARG A 24 6.34 -21.52 8.43
N PRO A 25 7.30 -20.61 8.70
CA PRO A 25 8.64 -21.03 9.05
C PRO A 25 8.64 -21.86 10.35
N PRO A 26 9.59 -22.80 10.52
CA PRO A 26 9.79 -23.51 11.78
C PRO A 26 9.90 -22.57 12.98
N ALA A 27 9.42 -23.00 14.14
CA ALA A 27 9.52 -22.19 15.37
C ALA A 27 10.98 -21.97 15.84
N THR A 28 11.92 -22.74 15.31
CA THR A 28 13.36 -22.61 15.57
C THR A 28 14.02 -21.49 14.76
N ASP A 29 13.33 -20.97 13.75
CA ASP A 29 13.91 -19.94 12.89
C ASP A 29 14.06 -18.63 13.66
N ARG A 30 15.20 -17.99 13.48
CA ARG A 30 15.48 -16.69 14.09
C ARG A 30 14.57 -15.62 13.48
N VAL A 31 13.94 -14.85 14.35
CA VAL A 31 13.22 -13.63 13.94
C VAL A 31 14.20 -12.47 13.86
N ASP A 32 14.34 -11.87 12.67
CA ASP A 32 15.25 -10.75 12.44
C ASP A 32 14.64 -9.37 12.74
N LEU A 33 13.30 -9.27 12.72
CA LEU A 33 12.58 -8.02 12.90
C LEU A 33 11.18 -8.25 13.48
N TYR A 34 10.87 -7.53 14.56
CA TYR A 34 9.54 -7.46 15.14
C TYR A 34 8.88 -6.14 14.74
N ARG A 35 7.65 -6.20 14.21
CA ARG A 35 6.81 -5.03 13.92
C ARG A 35 5.44 -5.20 14.55
N ARG A 36 5.04 -4.27 15.40
CA ARG A 36 3.65 -4.11 15.85
C ARG A 36 2.99 -3.04 14.99
N LYS A 37 1.93 -3.41 14.27
CA LYS A 37 1.18 -2.51 13.40
C LYS A 37 -0.22 -2.25 13.95
N SER A 38 -0.61 -0.98 14.02
CA SER A 38 -2.00 -0.55 14.15
C SER A 38 -2.41 0.08 12.83
N ARG A 39 -3.40 -0.50 12.14
CA ARG A 39 -3.79 -0.12 10.79
C ARG A 39 -5.25 0.32 10.75
N TRP A 40 -5.50 1.47 10.13
CA TRP A 40 -6.82 1.98 9.82
C TRP A 40 -7.01 1.98 8.31
N SER A 41 -7.96 1.17 7.86
CA SER A 41 -8.21 0.89 6.44
C SER A 41 -9.53 1.51 6.02
N PHE A 42 -9.52 2.29 4.93
CA PHE A 42 -10.72 2.80 4.29
C PHE A 42 -10.74 2.39 2.81
N VAL A 43 -11.79 1.68 2.39
CA VAL A 43 -11.94 1.22 1.00
C VAL A 43 -12.94 2.11 0.25
N HIS A 44 -12.49 2.72 -0.83
CA HIS A 44 -13.30 3.52 -1.74
C HIS A 44 -13.59 2.78 -3.05
N LYS A 45 -14.86 2.78 -3.46
CA LYS A 45 -15.35 2.17 -4.72
C LYS A 45 -14.89 0.73 -4.95
N HIS A 46 -14.68 -0.04 -3.87
CA HIS A 46 -14.20 -1.43 -3.92
C HIS A 46 -12.91 -1.65 -4.73
N ALA A 47 -12.11 -0.59 -4.92
CA ALA A 47 -10.94 -0.63 -5.79
C ALA A 47 -9.71 0.04 -5.17
N TRP A 48 -9.91 0.95 -4.20
CA TRP A 48 -8.84 1.73 -3.61
C TRP A 48 -8.88 1.64 -2.10
N ALA A 49 -7.81 1.14 -1.49
CA ALA A 49 -7.62 1.08 -0.05
C ALA A 49 -6.68 2.21 0.39
N PHE A 50 -7.18 3.07 1.26
CA PHE A 50 -6.40 4.09 1.96
C PHE A 50 -6.01 3.52 3.32
N GLU A 51 -4.71 3.42 3.57
CA GLU A 51 -4.16 2.79 4.76
C GLU A 51 -3.35 3.81 5.55
N LEU A 52 -3.78 4.10 6.77
CA LEU A 52 -2.94 4.78 7.77
C LEU A 52 -2.41 3.71 8.71
N THR A 53 -1.10 3.59 8.83
CA THR A 53 -0.46 2.58 9.69
C THR A 53 0.49 3.24 10.68
N ARG A 54 0.27 2.99 11.98
CA ARG A 54 1.27 3.22 13.02
C ARG A 54 2.10 1.96 13.20
N VAL A 55 3.42 2.09 13.09
CA VAL A 55 4.39 0.99 13.18
C VAL A 55 5.31 1.23 14.37
N LEU A 56 5.43 0.22 15.22
CA LEU A 56 6.46 0.14 16.26
C LEU A 56 7.36 -1.06 15.93
N GLN A 57 8.68 -0.93 16.03
CA GLN A 57 9.61 -1.96 15.55
C GLN A 57 10.92 -2.07 16.32
N SER A 58 11.44 -3.29 16.43
CA SER A 58 12.74 -3.60 17.03
C SER A 58 13.34 -4.86 16.42
N LYS A 59 14.67 -4.98 16.43
CA LYS A 59 15.41 -6.19 16.06
C LYS A 59 15.73 -7.10 17.25
N GLN A 60 15.45 -6.65 18.48
CA GLN A 60 15.82 -7.35 19.70
C GLN A 60 14.70 -8.28 20.19
N SER A 61 13.52 -7.73 20.42
CA SER A 61 12.35 -8.48 20.93
C SER A 61 11.03 -7.84 20.53
N PHE A 62 9.93 -8.55 20.77
CA PHE A 62 8.59 -8.01 20.59
C PHE A 62 8.26 -6.95 21.65
N GLU A 63 8.69 -7.13 22.90
CA GLU A 63 8.51 -6.18 23.99
C GLU A 63 9.21 -4.85 23.71
N ASP A 64 10.43 -4.89 23.19
CA ASP A 64 11.17 -3.69 22.78
C ASP A 64 10.47 -2.99 21.61
N ALA A 65 9.95 -3.75 20.65
CA ALA A 65 9.17 -3.19 19.56
C ALA A 65 7.93 -2.46 20.08
N GLN A 66 7.29 -2.88 21.18
CA GLN A 66 6.13 -2.16 21.73
C GLN A 66 6.46 -0.83 22.39
N ARG A 67 7.72 -0.63 22.79
CA ARG A 67 8.20 0.58 23.48
C ARG A 67 8.95 1.53 22.55
N SER A 68 9.17 1.13 21.29
CA SER A 68 9.90 1.95 20.32
C SER A 68 9.11 3.20 19.93
N GLU A 69 9.83 4.21 19.43
CA GLU A 69 9.20 5.38 18.81
C GLU A 69 8.30 4.96 17.63
N PRO A 70 7.07 5.49 17.52
CA PRO A 70 6.21 5.24 16.37
C PRO A 70 6.73 5.82 15.06
N GLN A 71 6.56 5.03 14.00
CA GLN A 71 6.64 5.48 12.61
C GLN A 71 5.22 5.47 12.03
N TYR A 72 4.91 6.43 11.18
CA TYR A 72 3.62 6.54 10.51
C TYR A 72 3.80 6.34 9.01
N GLU A 73 3.04 5.40 8.45
CA GLU A 73 3.00 5.07 7.02
C GLU A 73 1.60 5.44 6.49
N VAL A 74 1.54 6.12 5.34
CA VAL A 74 0.31 6.36 4.58
C VAL A 74 0.46 5.68 3.23
N GLU A 75 -0.45 4.77 2.91
CA GLU A 75 -0.44 4.02 1.65
C GLU A 75 -1.77 4.16 0.93
N LEU A 76 -1.70 4.25 -0.40
CA LEU A 76 -2.84 4.04 -1.27
C LEU A 76 -2.58 2.78 -2.10
N GLU A 77 -3.43 1.79 -1.92
CA GLU A 77 -3.32 0.51 -2.61
C GLU A 77 -4.51 0.33 -3.56
N TRP A 78 -4.23 -0.19 -4.76
CA TRP A 78 -5.28 -0.72 -5.62
C TRP A 78 -5.65 -2.12 -5.15
N CYS A 79 -6.86 -2.30 -4.61
CA CYS A 79 -7.38 -3.58 -4.11
C CYS A 79 -8.42 -4.22 -5.05
N GLY A 80 -8.56 -3.69 -6.27
CA GLY A 80 -9.51 -4.17 -7.28
C GLY A 80 -9.04 -5.38 -8.10
N GLN A 81 -7.96 -6.07 -7.70
CA GLN A 81 -7.34 -7.13 -8.50
C GLN A 81 -8.29 -8.29 -8.79
N ALA A 82 -9.16 -8.65 -7.84
CA ALA A 82 -10.13 -9.74 -8.02
C ALA A 82 -11.20 -9.38 -9.08
N ALA A 83 -11.70 -8.15 -9.05
CA ALA A 83 -12.65 -7.65 -10.04
C ALA A 83 -12.01 -7.55 -11.43
N ALA A 84 -10.77 -7.05 -11.51
CA ALA A 84 -10.01 -7.00 -12.75
C ALA A 84 -9.69 -8.38 -13.31
N ALA A 85 -9.33 -9.35 -12.45
CA ALA A 85 -9.10 -10.73 -12.85
C ALA A 85 -10.38 -11.38 -13.41
N ALA A 86 -11.54 -11.11 -12.81
CA ALA A 86 -12.83 -11.59 -13.30
C ALA A 86 -13.19 -10.98 -14.67
N GLU A 87 -13.00 -9.67 -14.86
CA GLU A 87 -13.19 -9.01 -16.15
C GLU A 87 -12.25 -9.62 -17.21
N LEU A 88 -10.96 -9.76 -16.89
CA LEU A 88 -9.97 -10.34 -17.80
C LEU A 88 -10.24 -11.81 -18.16
N ALA A 89 -10.84 -12.58 -17.25
CA ALA A 89 -11.25 -13.96 -17.52
C ALA A 89 -12.51 -14.05 -18.39
N SER A 90 -13.34 -12.98 -18.43
CA SER A 90 -14.56 -12.93 -19.24
C SER A 90 -14.29 -12.66 -20.73
N HIS A 91 -13.12 -12.13 -21.06
CA HIS A 91 -12.70 -11.82 -22.42
C HIS A 91 -12.20 -13.06 -23.16
N ARG A 92 -12.64 -13.21 -24.42
CA ARG A 92 -12.40 -14.42 -25.22
C ARG A 92 -11.19 -14.29 -26.12
N THR A 93 -10.80 -13.07 -26.45
CA THR A 93 -9.68 -12.78 -27.34
C THR A 93 -8.54 -12.09 -26.61
N GLU A 94 -7.33 -12.27 -27.12
CA GLU A 94 -6.14 -11.60 -26.61
C GLU A 94 -6.24 -10.07 -26.76
N GLY A 95 -6.86 -9.58 -27.84
CA GLY A 95 -7.10 -8.15 -28.07
C GLY A 95 -8.02 -7.51 -27.02
N GLU A 96 -9.10 -8.18 -26.63
CA GLU A 96 -10.00 -7.70 -25.56
C GLU A 96 -9.28 -7.65 -24.21
N ARG A 97 -8.47 -8.67 -23.89
CA ARG A 97 -7.67 -8.71 -22.66
C ARG A 97 -6.64 -7.59 -22.63
N ALA A 98 -5.93 -7.35 -23.74
CA ALA A 98 -4.97 -6.25 -23.86
C ALA A 98 -5.64 -4.88 -23.66
N ALA A 99 -6.81 -4.67 -24.26
CA ALA A 99 -7.58 -3.43 -24.09
C ALA A 99 -8.05 -3.23 -22.64
N ALA A 100 -8.47 -4.30 -21.95
CA ALA A 100 -8.86 -4.23 -20.54
C ALA A 100 -7.66 -3.90 -19.63
N CYS A 101 -6.52 -4.57 -19.83
CA CYS A 101 -5.27 -4.26 -19.11
C CYS A 101 -4.87 -2.79 -19.28
N GLU A 102 -4.96 -2.25 -20.50
CA GLU A 102 -4.62 -0.86 -20.78
C GLU A 102 -5.59 0.12 -20.10
N ARG A 103 -6.90 -0.16 -20.06
CA ARG A 103 -7.86 0.64 -19.29
C ARG A 103 -7.54 0.67 -17.81
N PHE A 104 -7.19 -0.48 -17.21
CA PHE A 104 -6.78 -0.53 -15.81
C PHE A 104 -5.52 0.29 -15.57
N ARG A 105 -4.50 0.17 -16.43
CA ARG A 105 -3.28 0.96 -16.36
C ARG A 105 -3.57 2.46 -16.41
N GLN A 106 -4.40 2.91 -17.35
CA GLN A 106 -4.78 4.31 -17.48
C GLN A 106 -5.57 4.81 -16.27
N SER A 107 -6.47 4.00 -15.70
CA SER A 107 -7.22 4.35 -14.49
C SER A 107 -6.31 4.51 -13.27
N LEU A 108 -5.32 3.62 -13.12
CA LEU A 108 -4.31 3.70 -12.06
C LEU A 108 -3.47 4.98 -12.20
N VAL A 109 -2.95 5.24 -13.39
CA VAL A 109 -2.15 6.44 -13.68
C VAL A 109 -2.96 7.71 -13.45
N ALA A 110 -4.21 7.78 -13.93
CA ALA A 110 -5.08 8.93 -13.73
C ALA A 110 -5.35 9.19 -12.24
N LYS A 111 -5.57 8.13 -11.44
CA LYS A 111 -5.80 8.31 -10.00
C LYS A 111 -4.56 8.77 -9.26
N VAL A 112 -3.39 8.27 -9.66
CA VAL A 112 -2.10 8.76 -9.15
C VAL A 112 -1.88 10.23 -9.48
N PHE A 113 -2.10 10.65 -10.73
CA PHE A 113 -1.98 12.05 -11.14
C PHE A 113 -2.96 12.96 -10.38
N ASP A 114 -4.21 12.52 -10.22
CA ASP A 114 -5.23 13.23 -9.44
C ASP A 114 -4.75 13.50 -8.00
N LEU A 115 -4.11 12.52 -7.36
CA LEU A 115 -3.59 12.69 -6.00
C LEU A 115 -2.40 13.63 -5.92
N VAL A 116 -1.46 13.54 -6.87
CA VAL A 116 -0.27 14.42 -6.92
C VAL A 116 -0.66 15.86 -7.24
N GLN A 117 -1.64 16.08 -8.12
CA GLN A 117 -2.05 17.45 -8.48
C GLN A 117 -2.84 18.15 -7.37
N HIS A 118 -3.51 17.40 -6.51
CA HIS A 118 -4.29 17.95 -5.39
C HIS A 118 -3.51 17.95 -4.07
N SER A 119 -2.29 17.41 -4.00
CA SER A 119 -1.43 17.48 -2.80
C SER A 119 -0.67 18.80 -2.63
N HIS A 120 -0.77 19.72 -3.60
CA HIS A 120 -0.13 21.04 -3.59
C HIS A 120 -1.13 22.21 -3.46
N ARG A 121 -2.32 21.96 -2.93
CA ARG A 121 -3.32 22.99 -2.58
C ARG A 121 -3.67 22.89 -1.11
#